data_AF-A0A7C1JSH7-F1
#
_entry.id   AF-A0A7C1JSH7-F1
#
_cell.length_a   1.000
_cell.length_b   1.000
_cell.length_c   1.000
_cell.angle_alpha   90.00
_cell.angle_beta   90.00
_cell.angle_gamma   90.00
#
_symmetry.space_group_name_H-M   'P 1'
#
loop_
_entity.id
_entity.type
_entity.pdbx_description
1 polymer ?
#
loop_
_entity_poly.entity_id
_entity_poly.type
_entity_poly.pdbx_seq_one_letter_code
_entity_poly.pdbx_strand_id
1 'polypeptide(L)'
;MKIHAHLVTELLNATQGDADAFLKQIVAWSSSEALSETHPASTWVRVVDLDDDGAPEWLVSVPRLEERCDSSGCTRFIRCEVGLCPGFVLLFERDRFFKLGHFFQRKDSAGWLDHPQVLTIDDLNGDGKTDLVLSENWCGAHTCGTRLLLGYWDGQRWHDLAAGRIEQTYTEITIVDQDGDGAKEIVMHGGIVGSAGAGEQRQRTEVYAWRDGGYRLIAQIPDPAPHIYFRMLDANTALVNGDLDRALELAMAAVEEPDRGVGSPSWVQSRVVSYAAIEAMLVYAVRHEPEAMQALLHEIETKYNILDNPYVQAARNLWSTYQTTQDAVAACKAVEQTVAAHLEQAQFFDWYGYAMERLPLSRICPLDGDVKDGIQL
;
A
#
# COMPACT_ATOMS: atom_id res chain seq x y z
N MET A 1 24.89 15.76 -4.46
CA MET A 1 25.31 14.48 -3.85
C MET A 1 26.77 14.50 -3.39
N LYS A 2 27.80 14.34 -4.26
CA LYS A 2 29.22 14.23 -3.82
C LYS A 2 29.73 15.38 -2.93
N ILE A 3 29.31 16.61 -3.22
CA ILE A 3 29.67 17.80 -2.43
C ILE A 3 29.08 17.75 -1.02
N HIS A 4 27.86 17.24 -0.86
CA HIS A 4 27.19 17.16 0.46
C HIS A 4 27.80 16.05 1.31
N ALA A 5 28.03 14.87 0.73
CA ALA A 5 28.72 13.79 1.40
C ALA A 5 30.11 14.21 1.92
N HIS A 6 30.91 14.84 1.07
CA HIS A 6 32.25 15.32 1.46
C HIS A 6 32.18 16.35 2.59
N LEU A 7 31.31 17.35 2.46
CA LEU A 7 31.12 18.37 3.48
C LEU A 7 30.72 17.78 4.84
N VAL A 8 29.70 16.91 4.85
CA VAL A 8 29.22 16.28 6.09
C VAL A 8 30.35 15.48 6.74
N THR A 9 31.14 14.76 5.92
CA THR A 9 32.33 14.04 6.39
C THR A 9 33.34 14.97 7.06
N GLU A 10 33.64 16.11 6.44
CA GLU A 10 34.60 17.09 7.01
C GLU A 10 34.08 17.69 8.32
N LEU A 11 32.79 18.05 8.38
CA LEU A 11 32.19 18.62 9.59
C LEU A 11 32.17 17.61 10.75
N LEU A 12 31.77 16.36 10.51
CA LEU A 12 31.81 15.30 11.53
C LEU A 12 33.23 15.07 12.07
N ASN A 13 34.23 15.11 11.19
CA ASN A 13 35.64 14.98 11.59
C ASN A 13 36.12 16.22 12.37
N ALA A 14 35.72 17.42 11.96
CA ALA A 14 36.08 18.66 12.64
C ALA A 14 35.47 18.76 14.05
N THR A 15 34.26 18.23 14.24
CA THR A 15 33.61 18.14 15.56
C THR A 15 34.00 16.91 16.35
N GLN A 16 34.86 16.04 15.80
CA GLN A 16 35.30 14.79 16.42
C GLN A 16 34.14 13.87 16.82
N GLY A 17 33.02 13.95 16.11
CA GLY A 17 31.80 13.20 16.44
C GLY A 17 31.11 13.69 17.71
N ASP A 18 31.16 15.00 17.98
CA ASP A 18 30.20 15.66 18.88
C ASP A 18 28.93 15.97 18.06
N ALA A 19 27.84 15.25 18.33
CA ALA A 19 26.59 15.36 17.58
C ALA A 19 25.95 16.75 17.73
N ASP A 20 25.99 17.34 18.93
CA ASP A 20 25.41 18.67 19.17
C ASP A 20 26.22 19.76 18.48
N ALA A 21 27.55 19.68 18.53
CA ALA A 21 28.41 20.60 17.82
C ALA A 21 28.23 20.47 16.29
N PHE A 22 28.09 19.25 15.79
CA PHE A 22 27.82 18.97 14.38
C PHE A 22 26.48 19.58 13.93
N LEU A 23 25.39 19.31 14.64
CA LEU A 23 24.06 19.83 14.32
C LEU A 23 24.03 21.37 14.35
N LYS A 24 24.70 21.99 15.34
CA LYS A 24 24.87 23.45 15.39
C LYS A 24 25.58 24.00 14.16
N GLN A 25 26.63 23.34 13.69
CA GLN A 25 27.34 23.76 12.47
C GLN A 25 26.47 23.59 11.21
N ILE A 26 25.74 22.48 11.09
CA ILE A 26 24.82 22.24 9.98
C ILE A 26 23.75 23.33 9.91
N VAL A 27 23.19 23.75 11.04
CA VAL A 27 22.19 24.82 11.04
C VAL A 27 22.77 26.21 10.89
N ALA A 28 23.97 26.47 11.39
CA ALA A 28 24.67 27.71 11.05
C ALA A 28 24.91 27.86 9.53
N TRP A 29 25.01 26.73 8.81
CA TRP A 29 25.15 26.71 7.35
C TRP A 29 23.81 26.86 6.60
N SER A 30 22.67 26.62 7.26
CA SER A 30 21.34 26.87 6.71
C SER A 30 20.87 28.27 7.09
N SER A 31 21.18 29.28 6.26
CA SER A 31 20.75 30.65 6.50
C SER A 31 19.28 30.85 6.11
N SER A 32 18.33 30.64 7.02
CA SER A 32 17.06 31.34 6.87
C SER A 32 16.58 31.89 8.20
N GLU A 33 16.11 33.14 8.15
CA GLU A 33 15.31 33.79 9.19
C GLU A 33 13.97 33.04 9.46
N ALA A 34 13.74 31.88 8.83
CA ALA A 34 12.49 31.13 8.81
C ALA A 34 12.53 29.82 9.61
N LEU A 35 13.65 29.48 10.28
CA LEU A 35 13.65 28.38 11.25
C LEU A 35 13.13 28.92 12.59
N SER A 36 11.84 28.71 12.86
CA SER A 36 11.27 28.89 14.21
C SER A 36 11.72 27.80 15.19
N GLU A 37 12.34 26.73 14.68
CA GLU A 37 12.87 25.58 15.42
C GLU A 37 14.40 25.63 15.48
N THR A 38 14.97 25.00 16.52
CA THR A 38 16.43 24.94 16.71
C THR A 38 17.14 24.26 15.54
N HIS A 39 16.53 23.23 14.94
CA HIS A 39 16.95 22.58 13.70
C HIS A 39 15.73 22.03 12.93
N PRO A 40 15.76 21.91 11.59
CA PRO A 40 14.66 21.34 10.80
C PRO A 40 14.40 19.88 11.19
N ALA A 41 13.14 19.44 11.18
CA ALA A 41 12.75 18.06 11.52
C ALA A 41 13.48 16.95 10.72
N SER A 42 13.95 17.26 9.50
CA SER A 42 14.76 16.34 8.69
C SER A 42 16.24 16.28 9.09
N THR A 43 16.64 16.95 10.17
CA THR A 43 18.02 17.04 10.64
C THR A 43 18.19 16.30 11.94
N TRP A 44 18.95 15.20 11.92
CA TRP A 44 19.13 14.36 13.09
C TRP A 44 20.40 13.52 12.99
N VAL A 45 20.87 13.03 14.14
CA VAL A 45 21.94 12.05 14.25
C VAL A 45 21.45 10.89 15.10
N ARG A 46 21.78 9.66 14.70
CA ARG A 46 21.68 8.43 15.51
C ARG A 46 23.04 7.74 15.48
N VAL A 47 23.45 7.25 16.63
CA VAL A 47 24.73 6.58 16.84
C VAL A 47 24.40 5.20 17.40
N VAL A 48 24.69 4.16 16.64
CA VAL A 48 24.27 2.78 16.92
C VAL A 48 25.20 1.83 16.16
N ASP A 49 25.55 0.72 16.80
CA ASP A 49 26.29 -0.39 16.20
C ASP A 49 25.32 -1.18 15.30
N LEU A 50 25.46 -1.05 13.98
CA LEU A 50 24.56 -1.62 12.99
C LEU A 50 25.06 -2.95 12.41
N ASP A 51 26.37 -3.19 12.47
CA ASP A 51 26.98 -4.43 11.99
C ASP A 51 27.45 -5.37 13.11
N ASP A 52 27.15 -5.00 14.37
CA ASP A 52 27.43 -5.74 15.59
C ASP A 52 28.94 -6.02 15.80
N ASP A 53 29.81 -5.11 15.33
CA ASP A 53 31.27 -5.22 15.45
C ASP A 53 31.82 -4.61 16.76
N GLY A 54 30.97 -3.92 17.53
CA GLY A 54 31.28 -3.26 18.79
C GLY A 54 31.68 -1.78 18.65
N ALA A 55 31.85 -1.28 17.42
CA ALA A 55 31.98 0.14 17.11
C ALA A 55 30.63 0.68 16.59
N PRO A 56 30.21 1.90 16.98
CA PRO A 56 28.94 2.42 16.51
C PRO A 56 29.07 3.21 15.21
N GLU A 57 28.15 2.95 14.28
CA GLU A 57 27.95 3.72 13.06
C GLU A 57 27.13 4.97 13.35
N TRP A 58 27.32 5.97 12.50
CA TRP A 58 26.63 7.24 12.57
C TRP A 58 25.66 7.38 11.41
N LEU A 59 24.37 7.27 11.72
CA LEU A 59 23.28 7.61 10.83
C LEU A 59 22.98 9.09 10.97
N VAL A 60 23.21 9.83 9.89
CA VAL A 60 23.12 11.29 9.88
C VAL A 60 22.16 11.72 8.80
N SER A 61 21.13 12.48 9.18
CA SER A 61 20.29 13.21 8.24
C SER A 61 20.61 14.70 8.30
N VAL A 62 20.90 15.27 7.13
CA VAL A 62 21.13 16.71 6.96
C VAL A 62 20.13 17.30 5.98
N PRO A 63 19.72 18.56 6.16
CA PRO A 63 18.71 19.15 5.31
C PRO A 63 19.25 19.36 3.89
N ARG A 64 18.36 19.22 2.90
CA ARG A 64 18.68 19.62 1.54
C ARG A 64 18.62 21.16 1.45
N LEU A 65 19.78 21.77 1.24
CA LEU A 65 19.88 23.21 1.03
C LEU A 65 19.63 23.55 -0.44
N GLU A 66 18.73 24.50 -0.67
CA GLU A 66 18.60 25.22 -1.94
C GLU A 66 19.42 26.49 -1.87
N GLU A 67 20.01 26.88 -3.00
CA GLU A 67 20.73 28.14 -3.14
C GLU A 67 20.00 29.01 -4.17
N ARG A 68 19.67 30.25 -3.78
CA ARG A 68 19.16 31.26 -4.70
C ARG A 68 20.13 32.43 -4.69
N CYS A 69 20.59 32.80 -5.87
CA CYS A 69 21.44 33.97 -6.07
C CYS A 69 20.67 35.07 -6.78
N ASP A 70 20.82 36.30 -6.31
CA ASP A 70 20.35 37.52 -6.95
C ASP A 70 21.46 38.58 -7.00
N SER A 71 21.13 39.83 -7.32
CA SER A 71 22.11 40.92 -7.41
C SER A 71 22.75 41.30 -6.06
N SER A 72 22.21 40.83 -4.93
CA SER A 72 22.73 41.09 -3.58
C SER A 72 23.60 39.96 -3.01
N GLY A 73 23.62 38.80 -3.66
CA GLY A 73 24.41 37.64 -3.25
C GLY A 73 23.66 36.32 -3.39
N CYS A 74 24.21 35.27 -2.79
CA CYS A 74 23.58 33.95 -2.74
C CYS A 74 23.11 33.65 -1.31
N THR A 75 21.85 33.23 -1.19
CA THR A 75 21.25 32.81 0.08
C THR A 75 20.93 31.33 0.00
N ARG A 76 21.29 30.59 1.05
CA ARG A 76 20.98 29.16 1.18
C ARG A 76 19.84 28.96 2.15
N PHE A 77 18.80 28.26 1.74
CA PHE A 77 17.61 28.03 2.57
C PHE A 77 17.12 26.59 2.42
N ILE A 78 16.26 26.17 3.34
CA ILE A 78 15.61 24.87 3.31
C ILE A 78 14.20 25.10 2.81
N ARG A 79 13.83 24.41 1.72
CA ARG A 79 12.46 24.39 1.23
C ARG A 79 11.74 23.20 1.84
N CYS A 80 10.87 23.45 2.82
CA CYS A 80 9.93 22.44 3.28
C CYS A 80 8.57 22.69 2.62
N GLU A 81 8.00 21.67 1.98
CA GLU A 81 6.68 21.76 1.36
C GLU A 81 5.68 21.00 2.23
N VAL A 82 4.63 21.68 2.71
CA VAL A 82 3.59 21.09 3.57
C VAL A 82 4.18 20.41 4.83
N GLY A 83 5.25 20.98 5.41
CA GLY A 83 5.96 20.42 6.57
C GLY A 83 6.94 19.29 6.25
N LEU A 84 7.00 18.85 4.98
CA LEU A 84 7.98 17.87 4.52
C LEU A 84 9.29 18.58 4.18
N CYS A 85 10.32 18.35 4.99
CA CYS A 85 11.63 18.91 4.78
C CYS A 85 12.51 17.85 4.10
N PRO A 86 12.98 18.05 2.87
CA PRO A 86 13.87 17.11 2.21
C PRO A 86 15.23 17.04 2.91
N GLY A 87 15.82 15.85 2.94
CA GLY A 87 17.08 15.58 3.62
C GLY A 87 17.92 14.51 2.93
N PHE A 88 19.22 14.58 3.16
CA PHE A 88 20.17 13.55 2.78
C PHE A 88 20.44 12.68 4.01
N VAL A 89 20.22 11.36 3.90
CA VAL A 89 20.57 10.41 4.96
C VAL A 89 21.84 9.68 4.57
N LEU A 90 22.81 9.67 5.47
CA LEU A 90 24.14 9.11 5.26
C LEU A 90 24.50 8.22 6.45
N LEU A 91 25.14 7.09 6.17
CA LEU A 91 25.74 6.20 7.17
C LEU A 91 27.25 6.39 7.15
N PHE A 92 27.83 6.59 8.32
CA PHE A 92 29.27 6.74 8.48
C PHE A 92 29.85 5.69 9.42
N GLU A 93 30.99 5.18 8.99
CA GLU A 93 31.91 4.37 9.75
C GLU A 93 32.91 5.27 10.48
N ARG A 94 33.30 4.89 11.71
CA ARG A 94 34.30 5.64 12.47
C ARG A 94 35.41 4.76 12.99
N ASP A 95 36.57 4.84 12.34
CA ASP A 95 37.83 4.37 12.93
C ASP A 95 38.54 5.52 13.67
N ARG A 96 39.60 6.07 13.08
CA ARG A 96 40.22 7.33 13.47
C ARG A 96 39.47 8.54 12.91
N PHE A 97 38.86 8.39 11.73
CA PHE A 97 38.11 9.45 11.05
C PHE A 97 36.79 8.89 10.53
N PHE A 98 35.77 9.74 10.45
CA PHE A 98 34.53 9.39 9.79
C PHE A 98 34.75 9.14 8.30
N LYS A 99 34.22 8.03 7.83
CA LYS A 99 34.21 7.61 6.43
C LYS A 99 32.78 7.31 6.02
N LEU A 100 32.37 7.82 4.87
CA LEU A 100 31.05 7.51 4.34
C LEU A 100 30.97 6.02 3.99
N GLY A 101 30.07 5.29 4.64
CA GLY A 101 29.76 3.89 4.33
C GLY A 101 28.62 3.79 3.32
N HIS A 102 27.50 4.47 3.58
CA HIS A 102 26.32 4.44 2.70
C HIS A 102 25.65 5.80 2.55
N PHE A 103 24.98 5.99 1.40
CA PHE A 103 24.17 7.16 1.11
C PHE A 103 22.79 6.69 0.68
N PHE A 104 21.79 6.93 1.53
CA PHE A 104 20.43 6.47 1.26
C PHE A 104 19.79 7.36 0.20
N GLN A 105 19.33 6.73 -0.87
CA GLN A 105 18.69 7.40 -1.98
C GLN A 105 17.61 6.52 -2.57
N ARG A 106 16.54 7.15 -3.07
CA ARG A 106 15.58 6.46 -3.91
C ARG A 106 16.15 6.27 -5.31
N LYS A 107 15.72 5.22 -6.00
CA LYS A 107 16.06 5.02 -7.42
C LYS A 107 15.49 6.12 -8.34
N ASP A 108 14.42 6.79 -7.92
CA ASP A 108 13.68 7.80 -8.70
C ASP A 108 13.88 9.24 -8.20
N SER A 109 14.66 9.47 -7.15
CA SER A 109 14.98 10.82 -6.66
C SER A 109 16.38 11.23 -7.09
N ALA A 110 16.65 12.55 -7.11
CA ALA A 110 18.00 13.08 -7.32
C ALA A 110 18.88 12.98 -6.04
N GLY A 111 18.66 11.92 -5.27
CA GLY A 111 19.51 11.51 -4.15
C GLY A 111 19.10 12.05 -2.78
N TRP A 112 17.85 12.45 -2.54
CA TRP A 112 17.37 12.81 -1.21
C TRP A 112 16.08 12.04 -0.87
N LEU A 113 15.72 12.09 0.41
CA LEU A 113 14.47 11.58 0.98
C LEU A 113 13.61 12.77 1.47
N ASP A 114 12.29 12.61 1.43
CA ASP A 114 11.36 13.64 1.89
C ASP A 114 10.97 13.38 3.36
N HIS A 115 11.30 14.32 4.25
CA HIS A 115 11.10 14.18 5.70
C HIS A 115 11.57 12.82 6.27
N PRO A 116 12.84 12.43 6.08
CA PRO A 116 13.32 11.13 6.52
C PRO A 116 13.34 11.02 8.05
N GLN A 117 12.91 9.88 8.58
CA GLN A 117 13.00 9.55 9.99
C GLN A 117 13.48 8.10 10.19
N VAL A 118 14.16 7.86 11.31
CA VAL A 118 14.41 6.49 11.78
C VAL A 118 13.13 5.99 12.43
N LEU A 119 12.52 4.96 11.85
CA LEU A 119 11.31 4.34 12.38
C LEU A 119 11.65 3.28 13.41
N THR A 120 12.57 2.37 13.09
CA THR A 120 13.09 1.38 14.04
C THR A 120 14.52 0.96 13.70
N ILE A 121 15.25 0.50 14.71
CA ILE A 121 16.54 -0.19 14.62
C ILE A 121 16.41 -1.42 15.51
N ASP A 122 16.29 -2.60 14.92
CA ASP A 122 15.92 -3.85 15.60
C ASP A 122 16.20 -5.06 14.70
N ASP A 123 16.19 -6.28 15.24
CA ASP A 123 16.19 -7.50 14.43
C ASP A 123 14.78 -7.74 13.87
N LEU A 124 14.60 -7.50 12.58
CA LEU A 124 13.30 -7.58 11.92
C LEU A 124 13.13 -8.93 11.23
N ASN A 125 14.16 -9.43 10.57
CA ASN A 125 14.09 -10.69 9.84
C ASN A 125 14.35 -11.95 10.71
N GLY A 126 14.70 -11.78 11.99
CA GLY A 126 14.90 -12.84 12.97
C GLY A 126 16.25 -13.55 12.85
N ASP A 127 17.24 -12.98 12.14
CA ASP A 127 18.56 -13.58 11.94
C ASP A 127 19.58 -13.24 13.04
N GLY A 128 19.17 -12.44 14.03
CA GLY A 128 19.98 -12.02 15.16
C GLY A 128 20.88 -10.81 14.86
N LYS A 129 20.72 -10.14 13.72
CA LYS A 129 21.47 -8.93 13.36
C LYS A 129 20.58 -7.69 13.40
N THR A 130 21.21 -6.54 13.53
CA THR A 130 20.52 -5.25 13.56
C THR A 130 20.06 -4.82 12.16
N ASP A 131 18.74 -4.71 11.97
CA ASP A 131 18.13 -4.10 10.80
C ASP A 131 17.73 -2.64 11.08
N LEU A 132 17.64 -1.83 10.03
CA LEU A 132 17.23 -0.42 10.08
C LEU A 132 16.05 -0.18 9.14
N VAL A 133 14.99 0.45 9.68
CA VAL A 133 13.88 1.01 8.90
C VAL A 133 13.94 2.52 8.94
N LEU A 134 14.09 3.13 7.77
CA LEU A 134 13.83 4.54 7.55
C LEU A 134 12.44 4.71 6.97
N SER A 135 11.71 5.70 7.47
CA SER A 135 10.50 6.20 6.82
C SER A 135 10.81 7.49 6.08
N GLU A 136 10.16 7.67 4.93
CA GLU A 136 10.06 8.96 4.26
C GLU A 136 8.59 9.27 3.98
N ASN A 137 8.22 10.54 4.13
CA ASN A 137 6.88 11.01 3.84
C ASN A 137 6.92 11.82 2.56
N TRP A 138 6.05 11.48 1.62
CA TRP A 138 5.93 12.18 0.34
C TRP A 138 4.53 12.76 0.18
N CYS A 139 4.43 13.89 -0.53
CA CYS A 139 3.16 14.47 -0.94
C CYS A 139 3.19 14.78 -2.43
N GLY A 140 2.19 14.31 -3.16
CA GLY A 140 1.83 14.82 -4.48
C GLY A 140 0.82 15.96 -4.38
N ALA A 141 0.17 16.30 -5.49
CA ALA A 141 -0.78 17.43 -5.54
C ALA A 141 -1.96 17.30 -4.56
N HIS A 142 -2.42 16.07 -4.31
CA HIS A 142 -3.63 15.81 -3.52
C HIS A 142 -3.49 14.62 -2.56
N THR A 143 -2.33 13.98 -2.50
CA THR A 143 -2.20 12.71 -1.78
C THR A 143 -0.82 12.64 -1.17
N CYS A 144 -0.78 12.30 0.11
CA CYS A 144 0.45 12.06 0.82
C CYS A 144 0.52 10.60 1.25
N GLY A 145 1.74 10.10 1.41
CA GLY A 145 1.98 8.75 1.90
C GLY A 145 3.32 8.62 2.56
N THR A 146 3.54 7.44 3.11
CA THR A 146 4.79 7.06 3.74
C THR A 146 5.36 5.89 2.96
N ARG A 147 6.67 5.95 2.72
CA ARG A 147 7.45 4.86 2.14
C ARG A 147 8.51 4.44 3.14
N LEU A 148 8.78 3.14 3.16
CA LEU A 148 9.83 2.55 3.98
C LEU A 148 11.03 2.15 3.13
N LEU A 149 12.22 2.44 3.66
CA LEU A 149 13.49 1.87 3.22
C LEU A 149 13.98 0.99 4.36
N LEU A 150 14.23 -0.28 4.07
CA LEU A 150 14.55 -1.29 5.07
C LEU A 150 15.80 -2.06 4.61
N GLY A 151 16.70 -2.33 5.56
CA GLY A 151 17.88 -3.12 5.27
C GLY A 151 18.82 -3.23 6.45
N TYR A 152 20.00 -3.79 6.20
CA TYR A 152 21.08 -3.87 7.19
C TYR A 152 22.41 -3.42 6.59
N TRP A 153 23.33 -3.09 7.48
CA TRP A 153 24.71 -2.75 7.16
C TRP A 153 25.63 -3.91 7.54
N ASP A 154 26.56 -4.31 6.66
CA ASP A 154 27.48 -5.44 6.91
C ASP A 154 28.94 -5.01 7.21
N GLY A 155 29.15 -3.74 7.55
CA GLY A 155 30.48 -3.13 7.70
C GLY A 155 31.12 -2.68 6.38
N GLN A 156 30.55 -3.06 5.23
CA GLN A 156 31.10 -2.73 3.90
C GLN A 156 30.08 -2.11 2.96
N ARG A 157 28.84 -2.60 2.99
CA ARG A 157 27.75 -2.16 2.14
C ARG A 157 26.39 -2.35 2.80
N TRP A 158 25.45 -1.55 2.33
CA TRP A 158 24.05 -1.69 2.66
C TRP A 158 23.40 -2.81 1.85
N HIS A 159 22.56 -3.61 2.49
CA HIS A 159 21.73 -4.64 1.86
C HIS A 159 20.26 -4.30 2.06
N ASP A 160 19.54 -4.20 0.94
CA ASP A 160 18.10 -3.96 0.94
C ASP A 160 17.37 -5.26 1.30
N LEU A 161 16.47 -5.19 2.28
CA LEU A 161 15.63 -6.31 2.70
C LEU A 161 14.22 -6.23 2.12
N ALA A 162 13.85 -5.14 1.44
CA ALA A 162 12.57 -5.04 0.77
C ALA A 162 12.62 -5.73 -0.60
N ALA A 163 11.73 -6.70 -0.84
CA ALA A 163 11.63 -7.35 -2.15
C ALA A 163 11.00 -6.43 -3.21
N GLY A 164 10.30 -5.39 -2.77
CA GLY A 164 9.63 -4.39 -3.60
C GLY A 164 9.43 -3.09 -2.83
N ARG A 165 8.68 -2.17 -3.43
CA ARG A 165 8.34 -0.89 -2.79
C ARG A 165 7.34 -1.14 -1.66
N ILE A 166 7.67 -0.67 -0.46
CA ILE A 166 6.79 -0.71 0.71
C ILE A 166 6.31 0.71 0.97
N GLU A 167 5.05 1.00 0.63
CA GLU A 167 4.46 2.31 0.87
C GLU A 167 2.94 2.27 0.90
N GLN A 168 2.36 3.24 1.59
CA GLN A 168 0.91 3.42 1.62
C GLN A 168 0.56 4.88 1.92
N THR A 169 -0.56 5.35 1.39
CA THR A 169 -1.05 6.71 1.60
C THR A 169 -1.72 6.85 2.97
N TYR A 170 -1.51 7.99 3.65
CA TYR A 170 -2.08 8.29 4.98
C TYR A 170 -2.06 7.08 5.94
N THR A 171 -0.88 6.51 6.12
CA THR A 171 -0.72 5.21 6.78
C THR A 171 -0.31 5.34 8.24
N GLU A 172 -0.86 4.47 9.07
CA GLU A 172 -0.37 4.14 10.41
C GLU A 172 0.47 2.87 10.31
N ILE A 173 1.67 2.88 10.90
CA ILE A 173 2.62 1.78 10.78
C ILE A 173 2.85 1.13 12.14
N THR A 174 2.70 -0.19 12.19
CA THR A 174 3.06 -1.03 13.34
C THR A 174 4.08 -2.06 12.88
N ILE A 175 5.10 -2.32 13.69
CA ILE A 175 6.10 -3.36 13.44
C ILE A 175 6.08 -4.32 14.60
N VAL A 176 5.68 -5.57 14.35
CA VAL A 176 5.43 -6.56 15.40
C VAL A 176 5.53 -7.97 14.84
N ASP A 177 6.08 -8.90 15.63
CA ASP A 177 5.98 -10.34 15.37
C ASP A 177 4.55 -10.80 15.69
N GLN A 178 3.71 -10.88 14.66
CA GLN A 178 2.28 -11.18 14.79
C GLN A 178 2.03 -12.69 14.75
N ASP A 179 2.83 -13.44 14.00
CA ASP A 179 2.65 -14.89 13.81
C ASP A 179 3.53 -15.76 14.74
N GLY A 180 4.47 -15.14 15.47
CA GLY A 180 5.35 -15.78 16.44
C GLY A 180 6.52 -16.53 15.80
N ASP A 181 6.85 -16.25 14.52
CA ASP A 181 7.95 -16.92 13.81
C ASP A 181 9.33 -16.33 14.13
N GLY A 182 9.38 -15.22 14.87
CA GLY A 182 10.59 -14.53 15.30
C GLY A 182 11.02 -13.41 14.35
N ALA A 183 10.50 -13.36 13.12
CA ALA A 183 10.56 -12.17 12.28
C ALA A 183 9.38 -11.25 12.63
N LYS A 184 9.54 -9.95 12.41
CA LYS A 184 8.50 -8.95 12.65
C LYS A 184 7.82 -8.58 11.34
N GLU A 185 6.50 -8.57 11.33
CA GLU A 185 5.69 -8.03 10.24
C GLU A 185 5.68 -6.51 10.28
N ILE A 186 5.62 -5.90 9.10
CA ILE A 186 5.31 -4.49 8.93
C ILE A 186 3.82 -4.40 8.54
N VAL A 187 3.02 -3.85 9.45
CA VAL A 187 1.58 -3.66 9.28
C VAL A 187 1.31 -2.19 8.99
N MET A 188 0.72 -1.91 7.83
CA MET A 188 0.42 -0.56 7.34
C MET A 188 -1.08 -0.41 7.14
N HIS A 189 -1.73 0.49 7.90
CA HIS A 189 -3.17 0.73 7.82
C HIS A 189 -3.48 2.12 7.29
N GLY A 190 -4.24 2.20 6.19
CA GLY A 190 -4.50 3.46 5.49
C GLY A 190 -4.94 3.23 4.04
N GLY A 191 -4.31 3.91 3.10
CA GLY A 191 -4.46 3.62 1.66
C GLY A 191 -5.52 4.47 0.93
N ILE A 192 -6.05 5.52 1.56
CA ILE A 192 -6.97 6.48 0.92
C ILE A 192 -6.19 7.46 0.04
N VAL A 193 -6.74 7.80 -1.12
CA VAL A 193 -6.22 8.81 -2.03
C VAL A 193 -7.02 10.11 -1.85
N GLY A 194 -6.33 11.19 -1.47
CA GLY A 194 -6.94 12.49 -1.12
C GLY A 194 -7.40 13.35 -2.31
N SER A 195 -7.51 12.78 -3.51
CA SER A 195 -7.96 13.49 -4.71
C SER A 195 -9.48 13.48 -4.83
N ALA A 196 -10.08 14.60 -5.26
CA ALA A 196 -11.53 14.69 -5.47
C ALA A 196 -12.05 13.67 -6.52
N GLY A 197 -11.20 13.24 -7.46
CA GLY A 197 -11.54 12.22 -8.47
C GLY A 197 -11.19 10.78 -8.08
N ALA A 198 -10.64 10.56 -6.87
CA ALA A 198 -10.28 9.23 -6.40
C ALA A 198 -11.51 8.33 -6.21
N GLY A 199 -12.64 8.97 -5.88
CA GLY A 199 -13.96 8.36 -5.75
C GLY A 199 -14.11 7.52 -4.49
N GLU A 200 -15.03 6.55 -4.53
CA GLU A 200 -15.45 5.79 -3.36
C GLU A 200 -14.34 4.83 -2.92
N GLN A 201 -13.92 4.93 -1.66
CA GLN A 201 -12.76 4.24 -1.13
C GLN A 201 -13.00 3.77 0.30
N ARG A 202 -12.18 2.81 0.72
CA ARG A 202 -12.09 2.35 2.10
C ARG A 202 -10.62 2.18 2.46
N GLN A 203 -10.31 2.32 3.75
CA GLN A 203 -8.98 2.01 4.23
C GLN A 203 -8.72 0.51 4.11
N ARG A 204 -7.45 0.14 4.20
CA ARG A 204 -7.01 -1.25 4.21
C ARG A 204 -5.75 -1.40 5.04
N THR A 205 -5.58 -2.59 5.57
CA THR A 205 -4.37 -3.03 6.24
C THR A 205 -3.54 -3.87 5.27
N GLU A 206 -2.30 -3.46 5.03
CA GLU A 206 -1.30 -4.23 4.29
C GLU A 206 -0.31 -4.83 5.27
N VAL A 207 -0.05 -6.13 5.15
CA VAL A 207 0.92 -6.85 5.98
C VAL A 207 2.08 -7.30 5.10
N TYR A 208 3.28 -6.83 5.44
CA TYR A 208 4.52 -7.24 4.81
C TYR A 208 5.30 -8.15 5.76
N ALA A 209 5.66 -9.33 5.29
CA ALA A 209 6.39 -10.33 6.08
C ALA A 209 7.69 -10.76 5.40
N TRP A 210 8.63 -11.26 6.19
CA TRP A 210 9.86 -11.86 5.68
C TRP A 210 9.57 -13.24 5.08
N ARG A 211 9.70 -13.34 3.75
CA ARG A 211 9.57 -14.59 2.99
C ARG A 211 10.66 -14.62 1.94
N ASP A 212 11.18 -15.78 1.54
CA ASP A 212 12.12 -15.91 0.40
C ASP A 212 13.22 -14.81 0.31
N GLY A 213 13.85 -14.47 1.44
CA GLY A 213 14.94 -13.50 1.51
C GLY A 213 14.55 -12.02 1.34
N GLY A 214 13.29 -11.65 1.54
CA GLY A 214 12.85 -10.25 1.45
C GLY A 214 11.44 -9.99 1.98
N TYR A 215 11.21 -8.79 2.50
CA TYR A 215 9.88 -8.32 2.89
C TYR A 215 8.97 -8.18 1.67
N ARG A 216 7.85 -8.90 1.70
CA ARG A 216 6.84 -8.94 0.62
C ARG A 216 5.45 -8.71 1.21
N LEU A 217 4.59 -8.06 0.45
CA LEU A 217 3.17 -7.96 0.77
C LEU A 217 2.56 -9.37 0.77
N ILE A 218 2.07 -9.83 1.92
CA ILE A 218 1.45 -11.15 2.08
C ILE A 218 -0.06 -11.07 2.31
N ALA A 219 -0.54 -9.96 2.88
CA ALA A 219 -1.96 -9.75 3.17
C ALA A 219 -2.36 -8.30 2.88
N GLN A 220 -3.60 -8.11 2.44
CA GLN A 220 -4.22 -6.82 2.12
C GLN A 220 -5.69 -6.94 2.47
N ILE A 221 -6.02 -6.44 3.65
CA ILE A 221 -7.30 -6.62 4.31
C ILE A 221 -8.03 -5.29 4.23
N PRO A 222 -9.06 -5.17 3.37
CA PRO A 222 -9.84 -3.95 3.31
C PRO A 222 -10.72 -3.80 4.56
N ASP A 223 -10.99 -2.57 4.95
CA ASP A 223 -11.92 -2.29 6.03
C ASP A 223 -13.35 -2.65 5.65
N PRO A 224 -14.20 -3.01 6.63
CA PRO A 224 -15.63 -3.15 6.39
C PRO A 224 -16.21 -1.81 5.89
N ALA A 225 -16.97 -1.85 4.81
CA ALA A 225 -17.65 -0.67 4.29
C ALA A 225 -19.12 -1.01 3.93
N PRO A 226 -20.09 -0.18 4.34
CA PRO A 226 -21.50 -0.49 4.17
C PRO A 226 -21.98 -0.42 2.71
N HIS A 227 -21.25 0.28 1.84
CA HIS A 227 -21.62 0.49 0.44
C HIS A 227 -21.68 -0.85 -0.33
N ILE A 228 -22.73 -1.03 -1.14
CA ILE A 228 -23.03 -2.30 -1.84
C ILE A 228 -21.88 -2.84 -2.68
N TYR A 229 -21.09 -1.94 -3.26
CA TYR A 229 -19.96 -2.32 -4.09
C TYR A 229 -18.89 -3.06 -3.27
N PHE A 230 -18.59 -2.59 -2.06
CA PHE A 230 -17.61 -3.24 -1.20
C PHE A 230 -18.14 -4.56 -0.64
N ARG A 231 -19.43 -4.64 -0.30
CA ARG A 231 -20.07 -5.92 0.06
C ARG A 231 -19.95 -6.97 -1.04
N MET A 232 -20.16 -6.56 -2.30
CA MET A 232 -19.96 -7.43 -3.47
C MET A 232 -18.49 -7.88 -3.59
N LEU A 233 -17.51 -6.98 -3.47
CA LEU A 233 -16.09 -7.37 -3.48
C LEU A 233 -15.70 -8.30 -2.32
N ASP A 234 -16.26 -8.07 -1.14
CA ASP A 234 -16.02 -8.90 0.03
C ASP A 234 -16.67 -10.28 -0.14
N ALA A 235 -17.86 -10.36 -0.75
CA ALA A 235 -18.50 -11.63 -1.11
C ALA A 235 -17.68 -12.43 -2.11
N ASN A 236 -17.12 -11.76 -3.14
CA ASN A 236 -16.19 -12.37 -4.09
C ASN A 236 -15.00 -13.00 -3.37
N THR A 237 -14.40 -12.24 -2.46
CA THR A 237 -13.21 -12.67 -1.72
C THR A 237 -13.53 -13.83 -0.77
N ALA A 238 -14.69 -13.81 -0.11
CA ALA A 238 -15.17 -14.92 0.70
C ALA A 238 -15.38 -16.20 -0.13
N LEU A 239 -15.89 -16.10 -1.37
CA LEU A 239 -16.00 -17.23 -2.30
C LEU A 239 -14.63 -17.80 -2.66
N VAL A 240 -13.64 -16.96 -2.96
CA VAL A 240 -12.24 -17.39 -3.24
C VAL A 240 -11.66 -18.16 -2.06
N ASN A 241 -11.94 -17.69 -0.84
CA ASN A 241 -11.47 -18.32 0.40
C ASN A 241 -12.29 -19.56 0.81
N GLY A 242 -13.36 -19.88 0.09
CA GLY A 242 -14.26 -21.00 0.42
C GLY A 242 -15.18 -20.75 1.62
N ASP A 243 -15.27 -19.52 2.12
CA ASP A 243 -16.18 -19.13 3.21
C ASP A 243 -17.58 -18.87 2.66
N LEU A 244 -18.32 -19.96 2.40
CA LEU A 244 -19.63 -19.92 1.75
C LEU A 244 -20.70 -19.20 2.58
N ASP A 245 -20.64 -19.30 3.91
CA ASP A 245 -21.59 -18.64 4.80
C ASP A 245 -21.41 -17.13 4.74
N ARG A 246 -20.17 -16.66 4.87
CA ARG A 246 -19.85 -15.24 4.77
C ARG A 246 -20.11 -14.68 3.38
N ALA A 247 -19.76 -15.43 2.33
CA ALA A 247 -20.03 -15.04 0.96
C ALA A 247 -21.53 -14.82 0.71
N LEU A 248 -22.38 -15.75 1.15
CA LEU A 248 -23.82 -15.65 0.97
C LEU A 248 -24.40 -14.46 1.75
N GLU A 249 -23.97 -14.27 3.01
CA GLU A 249 -24.39 -13.14 3.84
C GLU A 249 -24.11 -11.80 3.14
N LEU A 250 -22.87 -11.59 2.68
CA LEU A 250 -22.43 -10.36 2.02
C LEU A 250 -23.12 -10.13 0.68
N ALA A 251 -23.22 -11.18 -0.14
CA ALA A 251 -23.88 -11.13 -1.45
C ALA A 251 -25.37 -10.79 -1.31
N MET A 252 -26.09 -11.47 -0.42
CA MET A 252 -27.50 -11.20 -0.18
C MET A 252 -27.72 -9.82 0.44
N ALA A 253 -26.84 -9.37 1.35
CA ALA A 253 -26.91 -8.02 1.89
C ALA A 253 -26.73 -6.93 0.82
N ALA A 254 -25.99 -7.21 -0.27
CA ALA A 254 -25.90 -6.30 -1.42
C ALA A 254 -27.16 -6.35 -2.31
N VAL A 255 -27.83 -7.49 -2.40
CA VAL A 255 -29.07 -7.69 -3.18
C VAL A 255 -30.30 -7.08 -2.52
N GLU A 256 -30.48 -7.35 -1.23
CA GLU A 256 -31.71 -7.04 -0.48
C GLU A 256 -31.74 -5.60 0.05
N GLU A 257 -30.62 -5.12 0.59
CA GLU A 257 -30.51 -3.81 1.24
C GLU A 257 -29.49 -2.90 0.54
N PRO A 258 -29.77 -2.43 -0.69
CA PRO A 258 -28.75 -1.74 -1.44
C PRO A 258 -28.55 -0.31 -0.93
N ASP A 259 -27.56 -0.10 -0.06
CA ASP A 259 -27.00 1.21 0.27
C ASP A 259 -26.07 1.69 -0.86
N ARG A 260 -26.49 2.74 -1.57
CA ARG A 260 -25.95 3.15 -2.87
C ARG A 260 -24.94 4.29 -2.78
N GLY A 261 -24.70 4.80 -1.58
CA GLY A 261 -24.07 6.11 -1.41
C GLY A 261 -24.86 7.23 -2.11
N VAL A 262 -24.29 8.43 -2.16
CA VAL A 262 -24.93 9.59 -2.79
C VAL A 262 -24.45 9.71 -4.25
N GLY A 263 -25.39 9.80 -5.21
CA GLY A 263 -25.08 10.20 -6.58
C GLY A 263 -24.76 9.07 -7.58
N SER A 264 -24.84 7.80 -7.19
CA SER A 264 -24.65 6.67 -8.13
C SER A 264 -25.84 6.52 -9.10
N PRO A 265 -25.62 6.43 -10.42
CA PRO A 265 -26.66 6.11 -11.39
C PRO A 265 -27.30 4.74 -11.11
N SER A 266 -28.59 4.61 -11.45
CA SER A 266 -29.35 3.37 -11.25
C SER A 266 -28.82 2.18 -12.04
N TRP A 267 -28.21 2.40 -13.20
CA TRP A 267 -27.62 1.34 -14.02
C TRP A 267 -26.34 0.75 -13.40
N VAL A 268 -25.55 1.56 -12.69
CA VAL A 268 -24.36 1.09 -11.96
C VAL A 268 -24.81 0.14 -10.85
N GLN A 269 -25.84 0.57 -10.12
CA GLN A 269 -26.44 -0.23 -9.06
C GLN A 269 -27.00 -1.56 -9.59
N SER A 270 -27.70 -1.55 -10.73
CA SER A 270 -28.24 -2.80 -11.28
C SER A 270 -27.13 -3.79 -11.63
N ARG A 271 -25.97 -3.33 -12.09
CA ARG A 271 -24.81 -4.19 -12.38
C ARG A 271 -24.21 -4.79 -11.11
N VAL A 272 -23.95 -3.96 -10.08
CA VAL A 272 -23.43 -4.42 -8.78
C VAL A 272 -24.36 -5.45 -8.16
N VAL A 273 -25.67 -5.16 -8.08
CA VAL A 273 -26.65 -6.08 -7.50
C VAL A 273 -26.77 -7.37 -8.31
N SER A 274 -26.75 -7.28 -9.64
CA SER A 274 -26.84 -8.47 -10.49
C SER A 274 -25.61 -9.38 -10.35
N TYR A 275 -24.42 -8.80 -10.18
CA TYR A 275 -23.21 -9.59 -9.92
C TYR A 275 -23.20 -10.17 -8.50
N ALA A 276 -23.62 -9.40 -7.49
CA ALA A 276 -23.80 -9.95 -6.13
C ALA A 276 -24.80 -11.12 -6.10
N ALA A 277 -25.87 -11.06 -6.89
CA ALA A 277 -26.78 -12.19 -7.02
C ALA A 277 -26.12 -13.41 -7.67
N ILE A 278 -25.24 -13.21 -8.66
CA ILE A 278 -24.42 -14.30 -9.23
C ILE A 278 -23.54 -14.94 -8.15
N GLU A 279 -22.92 -14.16 -7.28
CA GLU A 279 -22.10 -14.67 -6.18
C GLU A 279 -22.93 -15.53 -5.22
N ALA A 280 -24.13 -15.09 -4.84
CA ALA A 280 -25.05 -15.91 -4.04
C ALA A 280 -25.50 -17.18 -4.81
N MET A 281 -25.79 -17.09 -6.11
CA MET A 281 -26.09 -18.26 -6.95
C MET A 281 -24.92 -19.25 -7.00
N LEU A 282 -23.66 -18.79 -6.99
CA LEU A 282 -22.49 -19.65 -6.91
C LEU A 282 -22.40 -20.37 -5.56
N VAL A 283 -22.71 -19.70 -4.45
CA VAL A 283 -22.81 -20.38 -3.14
C VAL A 283 -23.86 -21.49 -3.19
N TYR A 284 -25.06 -21.20 -3.71
CA TYR A 284 -26.12 -22.21 -3.85
C TYR A 284 -25.72 -23.36 -4.78
N ALA A 285 -24.97 -23.09 -5.86
CA ALA A 285 -24.43 -24.12 -6.74
C ALA A 285 -23.46 -25.06 -6.01
N VAL A 286 -22.54 -24.50 -5.20
CA VAL A 286 -21.59 -25.28 -4.39
C VAL A 286 -22.30 -26.11 -3.32
N ARG A 287 -23.38 -25.58 -2.73
CA ARG A 287 -24.22 -26.29 -1.74
C ARG A 287 -25.22 -27.27 -2.34
N HIS A 288 -25.32 -27.34 -3.67
CA HIS A 288 -26.32 -28.14 -4.37
C HIS A 288 -27.78 -27.75 -4.05
N GLU A 289 -28.06 -26.44 -4.04
CA GLU A 289 -29.37 -25.84 -3.74
C GLU A 289 -30.00 -25.19 -5.00
N PRO A 290 -30.40 -25.98 -6.02
CA PRO A 290 -30.86 -25.45 -7.31
C PRO A 290 -32.17 -24.64 -7.22
N GLU A 291 -33.06 -24.94 -6.27
CA GLU A 291 -34.28 -24.15 -6.11
C GLU A 291 -33.97 -22.70 -5.67
N ALA A 292 -32.98 -22.52 -4.79
CA ALA A 292 -32.55 -21.21 -4.33
C ALA A 292 -31.89 -20.42 -5.46
N MET A 293 -31.05 -21.07 -6.28
CA MET A 293 -30.49 -20.46 -7.50
C MET A 293 -31.58 -19.97 -8.45
N GLN A 294 -32.58 -20.82 -8.72
CA GLN A 294 -33.66 -20.48 -9.65
C GLN A 294 -34.53 -19.33 -9.13
N ALA A 295 -34.84 -19.33 -7.83
CA ALA A 295 -35.62 -18.26 -7.20
C ALA A 295 -34.90 -16.91 -7.32
N LEU A 296 -33.59 -16.88 -7.02
CA LEU A 296 -32.79 -15.66 -7.12
C LEU A 296 -32.63 -15.18 -8.58
N LEU A 297 -32.43 -16.10 -9.53
CA LEU A 297 -32.43 -15.75 -10.96
C LEU A 297 -33.73 -15.06 -11.38
N HIS A 298 -34.88 -15.62 -10.97
CA HIS A 298 -36.18 -15.04 -11.30
C HIS A 298 -36.36 -13.62 -10.73
N GLU A 299 -35.88 -13.39 -9.51
CA GLU A 299 -35.91 -12.06 -8.88
C GLU A 299 -35.10 -11.04 -9.69
N ILE A 300 -33.85 -11.36 -10.02
CA ILE A 300 -32.99 -10.41 -10.75
C ILE A 300 -33.44 -10.20 -12.19
N GLU A 301 -34.02 -11.21 -12.84
CA GLU A 301 -34.64 -11.05 -14.16
C GLU A 301 -35.83 -10.10 -14.11
N THR A 302 -36.63 -10.16 -13.05
CA THR A 302 -37.80 -9.28 -12.90
C THR A 302 -37.38 -7.83 -12.69
N LYS A 303 -36.31 -7.61 -11.91
CA LYS A 303 -35.93 -6.28 -11.43
C LYS A 303 -34.86 -5.58 -12.28
N TYR A 304 -33.96 -6.35 -12.90
CA TYR A 304 -32.72 -5.83 -13.48
C TYR A 304 -32.45 -6.26 -14.94
N ASN A 305 -33.40 -6.94 -15.59
CA ASN A 305 -33.32 -7.29 -17.01
C ASN A 305 -33.54 -6.07 -17.92
N ILE A 306 -32.55 -5.19 -17.93
CA ILE A 306 -32.45 -4.02 -18.80
C ILE A 306 -31.40 -4.26 -19.89
N LEU A 307 -31.56 -3.62 -21.05
CA LEU A 307 -30.77 -3.88 -22.27
C LEU A 307 -29.25 -3.78 -22.04
N ASP A 308 -28.81 -2.98 -21.07
CA ASP A 308 -27.41 -2.64 -20.83
C ASP A 308 -26.84 -3.27 -19.53
N ASN A 309 -27.35 -4.44 -19.14
CA ASN A 309 -26.89 -5.19 -17.97
C ASN A 309 -26.46 -6.63 -18.34
N PRO A 310 -25.17 -6.88 -18.62
CA PRO A 310 -24.70 -8.20 -19.06
C PRO A 310 -24.77 -9.26 -17.93
N TYR A 311 -24.85 -8.84 -16.67
CA TYR A 311 -24.83 -9.75 -15.52
C TYR A 311 -26.10 -10.58 -15.38
N VAL A 312 -27.27 -10.08 -15.81
CA VAL A 312 -28.50 -10.90 -15.86
C VAL A 312 -28.35 -12.03 -16.88
N GLN A 313 -27.74 -11.76 -18.04
CA GLN A 313 -27.46 -12.80 -19.02
C GLN A 313 -26.42 -13.80 -18.51
N ALA A 314 -25.39 -13.31 -17.80
CA ALA A 314 -24.40 -14.17 -17.18
C ALA A 314 -25.04 -15.09 -16.12
N ALA A 315 -25.99 -14.59 -15.32
CA ALA A 315 -26.75 -15.40 -14.35
C ALA A 315 -27.61 -16.49 -15.03
N ARG A 316 -28.23 -16.19 -16.18
CA ARG A 316 -28.93 -17.22 -16.99
C ARG A 316 -27.98 -18.31 -17.48
N ASN A 317 -26.80 -17.92 -17.95
CA ASN A 317 -25.79 -18.84 -18.46
C ASN A 317 -25.21 -19.71 -17.33
N LEU A 318 -25.00 -19.13 -16.14
CA LEU A 318 -24.64 -19.86 -14.92
C LEU A 318 -25.69 -20.94 -14.64
N TRP A 319 -26.96 -20.56 -14.54
CA TRP A 319 -28.06 -21.48 -14.25
C TRP A 319 -28.14 -22.62 -15.28
N SER A 320 -28.17 -22.29 -16.58
CA SER A 320 -28.27 -23.29 -17.65
C SER A 320 -27.08 -24.26 -17.65
N THR A 321 -25.87 -23.75 -17.37
CA THR A 321 -24.66 -24.58 -17.29
C THR A 321 -24.72 -25.48 -16.07
N TYR A 322 -25.08 -24.96 -14.90
CA TYR A 322 -25.21 -25.75 -13.68
C TYR A 322 -26.27 -26.84 -13.81
N GLN A 323 -27.44 -26.54 -14.39
CA GLN A 323 -28.48 -27.55 -14.64
C GLN A 323 -27.97 -28.74 -15.46
N THR A 324 -27.13 -28.47 -16.47
CA THR A 324 -26.61 -29.48 -17.39
C THR A 324 -25.45 -30.28 -16.78
N THR A 325 -24.57 -29.60 -16.05
CA THR A 325 -23.28 -30.16 -15.61
C THR A 325 -23.27 -30.60 -14.16
N GLN A 326 -24.11 -29.99 -13.31
CA GLN A 326 -24.06 -30.07 -11.84
C GLN A 326 -22.69 -29.67 -11.26
N ASP A 327 -21.96 -28.81 -11.98
CA ASP A 327 -20.61 -28.34 -11.63
C ASP A 327 -20.62 -26.82 -11.44
N ALA A 328 -20.37 -26.38 -10.20
CA ALA A 328 -20.33 -24.97 -9.83
C ALA A 328 -19.15 -24.23 -10.49
N VAL A 329 -18.01 -24.88 -10.68
CA VAL A 329 -16.83 -24.28 -11.34
C VAL A 329 -17.12 -24.09 -12.83
N ALA A 330 -17.72 -25.09 -13.49
CA ALA A 330 -18.13 -24.96 -14.89
C ALA A 330 -19.15 -23.83 -15.08
N ALA A 331 -20.15 -23.73 -14.18
CA ALA A 331 -21.14 -22.66 -14.20
C ALA A 331 -20.52 -21.27 -13.97
N CYS A 332 -19.55 -21.18 -13.04
CA CYS A 332 -18.78 -19.98 -12.77
C CYS A 332 -17.96 -19.51 -13.98
N LYS A 333 -17.28 -20.43 -14.68
CA LYS A 333 -16.55 -20.11 -15.93
C LYS A 333 -17.48 -19.61 -17.04
N ALA A 334 -18.74 -20.08 -17.09
CA ALA A 334 -19.72 -19.56 -18.03
C ALA A 334 -20.09 -18.09 -17.76
N VAL A 335 -20.09 -17.65 -16.50
CA VAL A 335 -20.25 -16.23 -16.12
C VAL A 335 -19.08 -15.42 -16.69
N GLU A 336 -17.86 -15.82 -16.38
CA GLU A 336 -16.65 -15.11 -16.84
C GLU A 336 -16.62 -14.99 -18.36
N GLN A 337 -16.93 -16.06 -19.11
CA GLN A 337 -17.02 -16.02 -20.57
C GLN A 337 -18.08 -15.04 -21.07
N THR A 338 -19.23 -14.97 -20.37
CA THR A 338 -20.29 -14.03 -20.73
C THR A 338 -19.85 -12.59 -20.51
N VAL A 339 -19.18 -12.31 -19.39
CA VAL A 339 -18.63 -10.99 -19.07
C VAL A 339 -17.51 -10.59 -20.04
N ALA A 340 -16.61 -11.51 -20.37
CA ALA A 340 -15.53 -11.32 -21.34
C ALA A 340 -16.06 -10.97 -22.75
N ALA A 341 -17.22 -11.50 -23.14
CA ALA A 341 -17.86 -11.17 -24.41
C ALA A 341 -18.52 -9.77 -24.43
N HIS A 342 -18.69 -9.13 -23.27
CA HIS A 342 -19.41 -7.86 -23.11
C HIS A 342 -18.61 -6.85 -22.27
N LEU A 343 -17.28 -6.79 -22.45
CA LEU A 343 -16.40 -5.98 -21.60
C LEU A 343 -16.81 -4.50 -21.49
N GLU A 344 -17.21 -3.88 -22.61
CA GLU A 344 -17.65 -2.48 -22.62
C GLU A 344 -18.90 -2.26 -21.75
N GLN A 345 -19.86 -3.20 -21.77
CA GLN A 345 -21.07 -3.14 -20.94
C GLN A 345 -20.84 -3.68 -19.52
N ALA A 346 -19.79 -4.45 -19.30
CA ALA A 346 -19.45 -5.01 -18.00
C ALA A 346 -18.64 -4.04 -17.13
N GLN A 347 -18.02 -3.02 -17.73
CA GLN A 347 -17.33 -1.96 -17.01
C GLN A 347 -18.31 -1.14 -16.16
N PHE A 348 -18.15 -1.19 -14.84
CA PHE A 348 -18.81 -0.27 -13.90
C PHE A 348 -17.83 0.41 -12.92
N PHE A 349 -16.55 0.03 -12.98
CA PHE A 349 -15.50 0.53 -12.09
C PHE A 349 -15.08 1.97 -12.36
N ASP A 350 -15.21 2.45 -13.60
CA ASP A 350 -14.74 3.80 -13.95
C ASP A 350 -15.66 4.92 -13.42
N TRP A 351 -16.86 4.58 -12.95
CA TRP A 351 -17.79 5.57 -12.39
C TRP A 351 -17.41 6.02 -10.97
N TYR A 352 -16.86 5.11 -10.17
CA TYR A 352 -16.58 5.33 -8.77
C TYR A 352 -15.16 5.86 -8.50
N GLY A 353 -14.54 6.46 -9.52
CA GLY A 353 -13.22 7.10 -9.42
C GLY A 353 -12.04 6.19 -9.72
N TYR A 354 -10.86 6.80 -9.90
CA TYR A 354 -9.68 6.07 -10.38
C TYR A 354 -8.97 5.26 -9.28
N ALA A 355 -9.22 5.55 -8.00
CA ALA A 355 -8.55 4.91 -6.86
C ALA A 355 -9.37 3.79 -6.22
N MET A 356 -10.55 3.48 -6.79
CA MET A 356 -11.40 2.42 -6.30
C MET A 356 -10.74 1.04 -6.46
N GLU A 357 -10.94 0.16 -5.49
CA GLU A 357 -10.68 -1.28 -5.61
C GLU A 357 -11.43 -1.83 -6.82
N ARG A 358 -10.78 -2.62 -7.69
CA ARG A 358 -11.37 -3.12 -8.94
C ARG A 358 -11.46 -4.65 -8.91
N LEU A 359 -12.55 -5.19 -9.46
CA LEU A 359 -12.66 -6.62 -9.73
C LEU A 359 -12.20 -6.91 -11.18
N PRO A 360 -10.97 -7.41 -11.40
CA PRO A 360 -10.50 -7.74 -12.73
C PRO A 360 -11.28 -8.92 -13.32
N LEU A 361 -11.24 -9.07 -14.66
CA LEU A 361 -11.93 -10.15 -15.35
C LEU A 361 -11.57 -11.53 -14.79
N SER A 362 -10.29 -11.76 -14.46
CA SER A 362 -9.79 -13.00 -13.86
C SER A 362 -10.39 -13.33 -12.49
N ARG A 363 -11.05 -12.38 -11.82
CA ARG A 363 -11.75 -12.59 -10.54
C ARG A 363 -13.26 -12.66 -10.69
N ILE A 364 -13.80 -12.57 -11.90
CA ILE A 364 -15.25 -12.68 -12.15
C ILE A 364 -15.75 -14.09 -11.79
N CYS A 365 -14.92 -15.12 -11.98
CA CYS A 365 -15.18 -16.46 -11.48
C CYS A 365 -14.33 -16.77 -10.23
N PRO A 366 -14.84 -16.51 -9.00
CA PRO A 366 -14.07 -16.73 -7.78
C PRO A 366 -13.85 -18.21 -7.41
N LEU A 367 -14.50 -19.15 -8.12
CA LEU A 367 -14.30 -20.58 -7.93
C LEU A 367 -13.20 -21.18 -8.82
N ASP A 368 -12.57 -20.38 -9.69
CA ASP A 368 -11.47 -20.87 -10.53
C ASP A 368 -10.17 -20.92 -9.71
N GLY A 369 -9.63 -22.13 -9.49
CA GLY A 369 -8.41 -22.34 -8.68
C GLY A 369 -7.13 -21.75 -9.27
N ASP A 370 -7.20 -21.16 -10.47
CA ASP A 370 -6.12 -20.40 -11.10
C ASP A 370 -6.05 -18.92 -10.62
N VAL A 371 -6.99 -18.47 -9.77
CA VAL A 371 -6.94 -17.18 -9.08
C VAL A 371 -5.84 -17.22 -8.00
N LYS A 372 -4.58 -17.03 -8.43
CA LYS A 372 -3.40 -17.07 -7.55
C LYS A 372 -3.06 -15.76 -6.84
N ASP A 373 -3.74 -14.66 -7.21
CA ASP A 373 -3.45 -13.31 -6.71
C ASP A 373 -4.57 -12.77 -5.80
N GLY A 374 -5.29 -13.67 -5.13
CA GLY A 374 -6.12 -13.32 -3.98
C GLY A 374 -5.20 -13.15 -2.78
N ILE A 375 -4.79 -11.91 -2.51
CA ILE A 375 -4.08 -11.58 -1.28
C ILE A 375 -4.92 -12.13 -0.10
N GLN A 376 -4.34 -13.04 0.69
CA GLN A 376 -5.04 -13.68 1.79
C GLN A 376 -5.50 -12.61 2.78
N LEU A 377 -6.75 -12.75 3.25
CA LEU A 377 -7.31 -11.93 4.34
C LEU A 377 -6.85 -12.45 5.69
#